data_AF-A0A7C1SGG7-F1
#
_entry.id   AF-A0A7C1SGG7-F1
#
_cell.length_a   1.000
_cell.length_b   1.000
_cell.length_c   1.000
_cell.angle_alpha   90.00
_cell.angle_beta   90.00
_cell.angle_gamma   90.00
#
_symmetry.space_group_name_H-M   'P 1'
#
loop_
_entity.id
_entity.type
_entity.pdbx_description
1 polymer ?
#
loop_
_entity_poly.entity_id
_entity_poly.type
_entity_poly.pdbx_seq_one_letter_code
_entity_poly.pdbx_strand_id
1 'polypeptide(L)'
;MLFLYFIQRKRWLGNNPNFLADFWRAYKASGQPQDTFFERWLSVLFFEAFNNRFHGGHTQFPEAIRNALALAPYLNGGLFSRNRLDNAHDPKLPDAFFALLFDHFDGTSPGFLERYNFTITESTPLDLEVAVDPEMIGKVYESLVNITFEGITEEDQRGTAGIFYTPRVEIDLMCRLSLVDALANRLGEDKKPLLYDAIFAYDPAEKEAADNALTQHNLWPTLNQHLRELTVCDPACGSGSFLVGMLLVLDDLQERANAQLGLEETPYERRRRIIGNQLYGVDVMDWAVHVAELRLWLQLVVETELQPAELRLRPLLPNLSFKIRRGDSLVQEIGDVNLGLHRQHLDIPSSLKGKLTQLKGKKLRFYQGEESLREEAIKQEELLLFREILEQKVHTLQNEIATLNRQLTALHAQTELPGMEQRSERRTPPPAEQALRAQLEEKHADLERLRQALDALRTTQDVPFIWDIAFVEIFEGESAGFDIVIGNPPYVRQERITPPNLDPKDFGGENADH
;
A
#
# COMPACT_ATOMS: atom_id res chain seq x y z
N MET A 1 -10.22 16.11 7.74
CA MET A 1 -10.68 16.59 9.07
C MET A 1 -10.04 15.82 10.21
N LEU A 2 -10.23 14.49 10.29
CA LEU A 2 -9.69 13.66 11.38
C LEU A 2 -8.18 13.85 11.60
N PHE A 3 -7.39 13.80 10.53
CA PHE A 3 -5.94 14.08 10.55
C PHE A 3 -5.59 15.42 11.24
N LEU A 4 -6.41 16.46 11.05
CA LEU A 4 -6.16 17.77 11.62
C LEU A 4 -6.45 17.83 13.13
N TYR A 5 -7.34 16.99 13.64
CA TYR A 5 -7.55 16.84 15.09
C TYR A 5 -6.34 16.22 15.79
N PHE A 6 -5.61 15.33 15.11
CA PHE A 6 -4.32 14.84 15.60
C PHE A 6 -3.24 15.93 15.52
N ILE A 7 -3.10 16.58 14.36
CA ILE A 7 -2.07 17.61 14.15
C ILE A 7 -2.24 18.82 15.06
N GLN A 8 -3.45 19.31 15.34
CA GLN A 8 -3.63 20.51 16.15
C GLN A 8 -3.00 20.37 17.54
N ARG A 9 -2.84 19.14 18.05
CA ARG A 9 -2.14 18.84 19.31
C ARG A 9 -0.65 19.18 19.28
N LYS A 10 -0.02 19.12 18.09
CA LYS A 10 1.34 19.64 17.85
C LYS A 10 1.43 21.16 17.83
N ARG A 11 0.29 21.85 17.86
CA ARG A 11 0.17 23.31 17.92
C ARG A 11 0.80 24.04 16.73
N TRP A 12 0.94 23.36 15.59
CA TRP A 12 1.50 23.95 14.37
C TRP A 12 0.64 25.04 13.76
N LEU A 13 -0.65 25.08 14.09
CA LEU A 13 -1.58 26.10 13.63
C LEU A 13 -1.76 27.17 14.71
N GLY A 14 -0.94 28.21 14.67
CA GLY A 14 -1.07 29.38 15.56
C GLY A 14 -0.87 29.08 17.05
N ASN A 15 -0.05 28.07 17.38
CA ASN A 15 0.14 27.57 18.75
C ASN A 15 -1.17 27.14 19.45
N ASN A 16 -2.18 26.74 18.67
CA ASN A 16 -3.54 26.50 19.16
C ASN A 16 -3.91 25.01 19.13
N PRO A 17 -4.12 24.37 20.29
CA PRO A 17 -4.52 22.96 20.36
C PRO A 17 -5.97 22.70 19.95
N ASN A 18 -6.80 23.74 19.83
CA ASN A 18 -8.23 23.67 19.46
C ASN A 18 -8.51 24.46 18.17
N PHE A 19 -7.53 24.53 17.28
CA PHE A 19 -7.57 25.39 16.09
C PHE A 19 -8.85 25.20 15.27
N LEU A 20 -9.30 23.96 15.03
CA LEU A 20 -10.47 23.72 14.17
C LEU A 20 -11.77 24.25 14.77
N ALA A 21 -11.98 24.08 16.08
CA ALA A 21 -13.14 24.62 16.78
C ALA A 21 -13.12 26.15 16.79
N ASP A 22 -11.95 26.77 16.98
CA ASP A 22 -11.77 28.21 16.88
C ASP A 22 -11.98 28.72 15.44
N PHE A 23 -11.56 27.95 14.44
CA PHE A 23 -11.73 28.24 13.02
C PHE A 23 -13.23 28.23 12.64
N TRP A 24 -13.98 27.25 13.13
CA TRP A 24 -15.45 27.19 12.99
C TRP A 24 -16.15 28.36 13.69
N ARG A 25 -15.75 28.70 14.92
CA ARG A 25 -16.31 29.85 15.67
C ARG A 25 -16.03 31.17 14.96
N ALA A 26 -14.83 31.33 14.41
CA ALA A 26 -14.45 32.52 13.63
C ALA A 26 -15.27 32.63 12.33
N TYR A 27 -15.53 31.53 11.64
CA TYR A 27 -16.43 31.51 10.48
C TYR A 27 -17.83 32.00 10.84
N LYS A 28 -18.43 31.46 11.90
CA LYS A 28 -19.76 31.88 12.35
C LYS A 28 -19.82 33.38 12.71
N ALA A 29 -18.73 33.93 13.26
CA ALA A 29 -18.62 35.33 13.60
C ALA A 29 -18.31 36.25 12.41
N SER A 30 -17.88 35.71 11.27
CA SER A 30 -17.40 36.49 10.12
C SER A 30 -18.50 37.14 9.28
N GLY A 31 -19.76 36.73 9.46
CA GLY A 31 -20.89 37.22 8.67
C GLY A 31 -20.88 36.76 7.20
N GLN A 32 -20.09 35.74 6.87
CA GLN A 32 -20.08 35.12 5.54
C GLN A 32 -21.43 34.41 5.25
N PRO A 33 -21.77 34.19 3.96
CA PRO A 33 -22.97 33.44 3.60
C PRO A 33 -22.97 32.04 4.22
N GLN A 34 -24.14 31.54 4.60
CA GLN A 34 -24.30 30.16 5.11
C GLN A 34 -23.84 29.13 4.08
N ASP A 35 -23.45 27.96 4.57
CA ASP A 35 -22.97 26.81 3.80
C ASP A 35 -21.70 27.10 2.97
N THR A 36 -20.88 28.06 3.42
CA THR A 36 -19.61 28.41 2.76
C THR A 36 -18.36 28.07 3.57
N PHE A 37 -18.51 27.40 4.73
CA PHE A 37 -17.36 27.05 5.56
C PHE A 37 -16.37 26.15 4.82
N PHE A 38 -16.85 25.14 4.10
CA PHE A 38 -15.96 24.28 3.32
C PHE A 38 -15.25 25.08 2.22
N GLU A 39 -16.02 25.68 1.31
CA GLU A 39 -15.52 26.35 0.11
C GLU A 39 -14.58 27.53 0.42
N ARG A 40 -14.92 28.38 1.41
CA ARG A 40 -14.22 29.65 1.65
C ARG A 40 -13.21 29.61 2.80
N TRP A 41 -13.29 28.60 3.67
CA TRP A 41 -12.43 28.48 4.85
C TRP A 41 -11.59 27.20 4.80
N LEU A 42 -12.21 26.01 4.80
CA LEU A 42 -11.47 24.74 4.82
C LEU A 42 -10.67 24.51 3.53
N SER A 43 -11.22 24.85 2.36
CA SER A 43 -10.49 24.73 1.09
C SER A 43 -9.22 25.56 1.06
N VAL A 44 -9.21 26.75 1.67
CA VAL A 44 -8.01 27.58 1.79
C VAL A 44 -6.98 26.91 2.73
N LEU A 45 -7.44 26.38 3.87
CA LEU A 45 -6.58 25.64 4.78
C LEU A 45 -5.96 24.41 4.08
N PHE A 46 -6.77 23.62 3.37
CA PHE A 46 -6.34 22.38 2.73
C PHE A 46 -5.45 22.65 1.52
N PHE A 47 -5.93 23.40 0.54
CA PHE A 47 -5.31 23.49 -0.77
C PHE A 47 -4.31 24.65 -0.91
N GLU A 48 -4.30 25.59 0.04
CA GLU A 48 -3.36 26.73 0.01
C GLU A 48 -2.38 26.69 1.18
N ALA A 49 -2.86 26.70 2.43
CA ALA A 49 -2.00 26.80 3.61
C ALA A 49 -1.09 25.58 3.77
N PHE A 50 -1.64 24.37 3.76
CA PHE A 50 -0.84 23.14 3.84
C PHE A 50 -0.02 22.81 2.59
N ASN A 51 -0.16 23.61 1.54
CA ASN A 51 0.58 23.48 0.29
C ASN A 51 1.60 24.62 0.08
N ASN A 52 1.86 25.45 1.11
CA ASN A 52 2.77 26.60 1.05
C ASN A 52 2.40 27.63 -0.05
N ARG A 53 1.12 27.70 -0.41
CA ARG A 53 0.54 28.60 -1.43
C ARG A 53 -0.34 29.70 -0.84
N PHE A 54 -0.49 29.73 0.48
CA PHE A 54 -1.25 30.78 1.14
C PHE A 54 -0.53 32.14 1.01
N HIS A 55 -1.19 33.08 0.35
CA HIS A 55 -0.67 34.42 0.09
C HIS A 55 -1.64 35.49 0.62
N GLY A 56 -1.13 36.70 0.82
CA GLY A 56 -1.97 37.83 1.26
C GLY A 56 -3.11 38.08 0.28
N GLY A 57 -4.35 38.13 0.76
CA GLY A 57 -5.53 38.30 -0.10
C GLY A 57 -6.85 37.91 0.56
N HIS A 58 -6.80 37.05 1.58
CA HIS A 58 -7.98 36.59 2.29
C HIS A 58 -8.37 37.53 3.43
N THR A 59 -9.20 38.53 3.16
CA THR A 59 -9.69 39.50 4.15
C THR A 59 -10.75 38.91 5.09
N GLN A 60 -11.36 37.78 4.72
CA GLN A 60 -12.38 37.10 5.53
C GLN A 60 -11.85 36.52 6.84
N PHE A 61 -10.54 36.20 6.92
CA PHE A 61 -9.96 35.60 8.11
C PHE A 61 -9.51 36.69 9.10
N PRO A 62 -9.77 36.52 10.41
CA PRO A 62 -9.13 37.33 11.45
C PRO A 62 -7.59 37.29 11.37
N GLU A 63 -6.92 38.32 11.87
CA GLU A 63 -5.45 38.44 11.81
C GLU A 63 -4.72 37.24 12.41
N ALA A 64 -5.16 36.77 13.59
CA ALA A 64 -4.58 35.60 14.25
C ALA A 64 -4.65 34.34 13.36
N ILE A 65 -5.77 34.13 12.66
CA ILE A 65 -5.96 32.99 11.76
C ILE A 65 -5.09 33.16 10.50
N ARG A 66 -5.03 34.35 9.91
CA ARG A 66 -4.15 34.60 8.76
C ARG A 66 -2.69 34.30 9.07
N ASN A 67 -2.22 34.72 10.25
CA ASN A 67 -0.87 34.44 10.70
C ASN A 67 -0.64 32.94 10.92
N ALA A 68 -1.62 32.23 11.49
CA ALA A 68 -1.55 30.77 11.65
C ALA A 68 -1.49 30.04 10.29
N LEU A 69 -2.31 30.44 9.31
CA LEU A 69 -2.31 29.87 7.96
C LEU A 69 -1.00 30.16 7.21
N ALA A 70 -0.43 31.36 7.36
CA ALA A 70 0.84 31.73 6.74
C ALA A 70 2.05 30.96 7.31
N LEU A 71 1.93 30.46 8.54
CA LEU A 71 2.95 29.66 9.22
C LEU A 71 2.61 28.16 9.21
N ALA A 72 1.54 27.75 8.52
CA ALA A 72 1.12 26.36 8.47
C ALA A 72 2.25 25.47 7.88
N PRO A 73 2.36 24.23 8.36
CA PRO A 73 3.33 23.28 7.85
C PRO A 73 3.02 22.91 6.39
N TYR A 74 4.05 22.67 5.61
CA TYR A 74 3.93 22.14 4.25
C TYR A 74 3.77 20.62 4.32
N LEU A 75 2.53 20.13 4.16
CA LEU A 75 2.21 18.73 4.38
C LEU A 75 2.21 17.89 3.10
N ASN A 76 2.25 18.45 1.89
CA ASN A 76 1.75 17.74 0.69
C ASN A 76 2.44 16.40 0.32
N GLY A 77 1.75 15.29 0.62
CA GLY A 77 1.97 13.93 0.12
C GLY A 77 0.71 13.28 -0.42
N GLY A 78 -0.17 14.05 -1.06
CA GLY A 78 -1.42 13.54 -1.63
C GLY A 78 -2.67 13.91 -0.81
N LEU A 79 -2.64 13.80 0.53
CA LEU A 79 -3.82 14.04 1.40
C LEU A 79 -4.48 15.43 1.21
N PHE A 80 -3.67 16.46 1.02
CA PHE A 80 -4.12 17.85 0.85
C PHE A 80 -3.89 18.35 -0.59
N SER A 81 -3.64 17.45 -1.53
CA SER A 81 -3.62 17.76 -2.96
C SER A 81 -5.04 17.66 -3.51
N ARG A 82 -5.36 18.50 -4.49
CA ARG A 82 -6.63 18.37 -5.23
C ARG A 82 -6.61 17.10 -6.04
N ASN A 83 -7.65 16.28 -5.91
CA ASN A 83 -7.85 15.08 -6.70
C ASN A 83 -8.83 15.31 -7.87
N ARG A 84 -9.11 14.26 -8.64
CA ARG A 84 -10.07 14.32 -9.75
C ARG A 84 -11.47 14.76 -9.33
N LEU A 85 -11.95 14.32 -8.17
CA LEU A 85 -13.28 14.65 -7.67
C LEU A 85 -13.37 16.13 -7.26
N ASP A 86 -12.34 16.68 -6.61
CA ASP A 86 -12.26 18.10 -6.25
C ASP A 86 -12.25 19.05 -7.46
N ASN A 87 -11.81 18.55 -8.61
CA ASN A 87 -11.76 19.31 -9.86
C ASN A 87 -13.00 19.09 -10.74
N ALA A 88 -13.59 17.90 -10.68
CA ALA A 88 -14.78 17.54 -11.44
C ALA A 88 -16.07 18.04 -10.76
N HIS A 89 -16.05 18.17 -9.43
CA HIS A 89 -17.18 18.56 -8.62
C HIS A 89 -16.79 19.73 -7.72
N ASP A 90 -17.75 20.61 -7.46
CA ASP A 90 -17.63 21.68 -6.46
C ASP A 90 -18.47 21.28 -5.24
N PRO A 91 -17.90 20.52 -4.28
CA PRO A 91 -18.68 19.93 -3.20
C PRO A 91 -19.18 21.01 -2.25
N LYS A 92 -20.51 21.09 -2.11
CA LYS A 92 -21.17 21.97 -1.15
C LYS A 92 -21.53 21.18 0.09
N LEU A 93 -20.77 21.39 1.16
CA LEU A 93 -21.03 20.79 2.47
C LEU A 93 -21.80 21.80 3.33
N PRO A 94 -23.01 21.45 3.81
CA PRO A 94 -23.82 22.38 4.59
C PRO A 94 -23.21 22.62 5.98
N ASP A 95 -23.44 23.81 6.51
CA ASP A 95 -23.01 24.22 7.85
C ASP A 95 -23.58 23.31 8.95
N ALA A 96 -24.76 22.71 8.70
CA ALA A 96 -25.37 21.73 9.59
C ALA A 96 -24.47 20.50 9.85
N PHE A 97 -23.71 20.05 8.85
CA PHE A 97 -22.75 18.96 9.03
C PHE A 97 -21.63 19.37 10.01
N PHE A 98 -21.08 20.57 9.86
CA PHE A 98 -20.03 21.06 10.74
C PHE A 98 -20.55 21.38 12.16
N ALA A 99 -21.79 21.84 12.29
CA ALA A 99 -22.45 22.00 13.59
C ALA A 99 -22.53 20.67 14.36
N LEU A 100 -22.75 19.54 13.66
CA LEU A 100 -22.71 18.21 14.30
C LEU A 100 -21.33 17.86 14.84
N LEU A 101 -20.27 18.26 14.14
CA LEU A 101 -18.89 17.96 14.52
C LEU A 101 -18.41 18.81 15.70
N PHE A 102 -18.75 20.10 15.72
CA PHE A 102 -18.18 21.08 16.65
C PHE A 102 -19.14 21.55 17.75
N ASP A 103 -20.42 21.75 17.44
CA ASP A 103 -21.34 22.44 18.36
C ASP A 103 -22.22 21.47 19.18
N HIS A 104 -22.88 20.52 18.52
CA HIS A 104 -23.82 19.61 19.17
C HIS A 104 -23.85 18.23 18.52
N PHE A 105 -24.02 17.18 19.32
CA PHE A 105 -24.21 15.82 18.84
C PHE A 105 -25.23 15.12 19.75
N ASP A 106 -26.18 14.39 19.17
CA ASP A 106 -27.27 13.73 19.92
C ASP A 106 -27.94 14.64 20.97
N GLY A 107 -28.32 15.85 20.54
CA GLY A 107 -29.03 16.82 21.39
C GLY A 107 -28.23 17.42 22.54
N THR A 108 -26.92 17.16 22.62
CA THR A 108 -26.05 17.64 23.70
C THR A 108 -24.81 18.35 23.14
N SER A 109 -24.23 19.29 23.90
CA SER A 109 -22.95 19.95 23.59
C SER A 109 -21.85 19.39 24.49
N PRO A 110 -20.59 19.29 24.00
CA PRO A 110 -20.11 19.80 22.71
C PRO A 110 -20.40 18.83 21.53
N GLY A 111 -20.02 19.23 20.31
CA GLY A 111 -20.17 18.42 19.09
C GLY A 111 -19.36 17.13 19.11
N PHE A 112 -19.57 16.26 18.13
CA PHE A 112 -19.05 14.88 18.14
C PHE A 112 -17.55 14.80 18.41
N LEU A 113 -16.73 15.53 17.65
CA LEU A 113 -15.27 15.43 17.74
C LEU A 113 -14.75 16.11 19.01
N GLU A 114 -15.43 17.14 19.50
CA GLU A 114 -15.06 17.89 20.71
C GLU A 114 -15.34 17.12 22.01
N ARG A 115 -16.02 15.97 21.95
CA ARG A 115 -16.22 15.06 23.10
C ARG A 115 -15.03 14.17 23.37
N TYR A 116 -14.15 14.00 22.40
CA TYR A 116 -13.07 13.04 22.47
C TYR A 116 -11.72 13.73 22.63
N ASN A 117 -10.87 13.11 23.45
CA ASN A 117 -9.51 13.57 23.64
C ASN A 117 -8.59 12.85 22.64
N PHE A 118 -8.07 13.55 21.65
CA PHE A 118 -7.14 12.97 20.68
C PHE A 118 -5.72 12.94 21.24
N THR A 119 -5.01 11.82 21.07
CA THR A 119 -3.59 11.66 21.46
C THR A 119 -2.69 11.58 20.23
N ILE A 120 -1.42 11.93 20.41
CA ILE A 120 -0.40 11.93 19.37
C ILE A 120 0.42 10.63 19.34
N THR A 121 0.29 9.80 20.36
CA THR A 121 1.02 8.53 20.49
C THR A 121 0.08 7.39 20.19
N GLU A 122 0.43 6.55 19.21
CA GLU A 122 -0.25 5.26 19.08
C GLU A 122 0.14 4.40 20.29
N SER A 123 -0.86 4.02 21.09
CA SER A 123 -0.63 3.30 22.34
C SER A 123 0.13 2.00 22.05
N THR A 124 1.25 1.74 22.72
CA THR A 124 1.96 0.46 22.59
C THR A 124 1.13 -0.64 23.27
N PRO A 125 1.39 -1.95 23.00
CA PRO A 125 0.70 -3.01 23.74
C PRO A 125 0.85 -2.91 25.26
N LEU A 126 1.89 -2.22 25.73
CA LEU A 126 2.24 -2.06 27.14
C LEU A 126 1.71 -0.75 27.78
N ASP A 127 1.22 0.20 26.98
CA ASP A 127 0.78 1.52 27.44
C ASP A 127 -0.53 1.94 26.75
N LEU A 128 -1.64 1.84 27.48
CA LEU A 128 -3.00 2.13 26.98
C LEU A 128 -3.47 3.49 27.51
N GLU A 129 -3.54 4.50 26.63
CA GLU A 129 -4.14 5.79 26.97
C GLU A 129 -5.67 5.79 26.77
N VAL A 130 -6.42 6.46 27.66
CA VAL A 130 -7.87 6.75 27.46
C VAL A 130 -8.02 7.95 26.53
N ALA A 131 -7.60 7.78 25.27
CA ALA A 131 -7.62 8.81 24.23
C ALA A 131 -7.91 8.19 22.86
N VAL A 132 -8.36 9.02 21.91
CA VAL A 132 -8.46 8.63 20.50
C VAL A 132 -7.07 8.68 19.90
N ASP A 133 -6.50 7.50 19.68
CA ASP A 133 -5.22 7.30 19.02
C ASP A 133 -5.40 7.04 17.50
N PRO A 134 -4.32 7.08 16.71
CA PRO A 134 -4.36 6.72 15.29
C PRO A 134 -4.88 5.30 14.99
N GLU A 135 -4.83 4.37 15.94
CA GLU A 135 -5.33 2.99 15.73
C GLU A 135 -6.87 2.94 15.79
N MET A 136 -7.49 3.74 16.66
CA MET A 136 -8.95 3.83 16.75
C MET A 136 -9.59 4.23 15.43
N ILE A 137 -8.86 4.95 14.58
CA ILE A 137 -9.23 5.21 13.19
C ILE A 137 -9.50 3.87 12.48
N GLY A 138 -8.53 2.95 12.49
CA GLY A 138 -8.66 1.61 11.92
C GLY A 138 -9.86 0.85 12.49
N LYS A 139 -10.02 0.84 13.81
CA LYS A 139 -11.15 0.15 14.49
C LYS A 139 -12.52 0.71 14.11
N VAL A 140 -12.66 2.04 14.08
CA VAL A 140 -13.90 2.70 13.66
C VAL A 140 -14.21 2.36 12.22
N TYR A 141 -13.20 2.34 11.34
CA TYR A 141 -13.40 1.99 9.95
C TYR A 141 -13.77 0.52 9.75
N GLU A 142 -13.06 -0.40 10.40
CA GLU A 142 -13.39 -1.84 10.39
C GLU A 142 -14.83 -2.06 10.86
N SER A 143 -15.26 -1.34 11.90
CA SER A 143 -16.64 -1.38 12.39
C SER A 143 -17.65 -0.81 11.39
N LEU A 144 -17.36 0.32 10.76
CA LEU A 144 -18.24 0.95 9.76
C LEU A 144 -18.41 0.09 8.51
N VAL A 145 -17.34 -0.60 8.10
CA VAL A 145 -17.38 -1.44 6.90
C VAL A 145 -18.26 -2.65 7.16
N ASN A 146 -18.13 -3.27 8.33
CA ASN A 146 -19.02 -4.34 8.78
C ASN A 146 -20.51 -3.90 8.77
N ILE A 147 -20.79 -2.63 9.09
CA ILE A 147 -22.16 -2.05 9.03
C ILE A 147 -22.59 -1.77 7.58
N THR A 148 -21.74 -1.26 6.70
CA THR A 148 -22.14 -0.93 5.32
C THR A 148 -22.45 -2.14 4.44
N PHE A 149 -22.00 -3.33 4.83
CA PHE A 149 -22.38 -4.60 4.21
C PHE A 149 -23.73 -5.15 4.72
N GLU A 150 -24.55 -4.33 5.41
CA GLU A 150 -25.90 -4.65 5.88
C GLU A 150 -26.88 -5.01 4.74
N GLY A 151 -26.81 -6.28 4.36
CA GLY A 151 -27.82 -7.06 3.66
C GLY A 151 -27.65 -8.56 3.89
N ILE A 152 -26.67 -8.94 4.73
CA ILE A 152 -26.24 -10.31 4.98
C ILE A 152 -26.47 -10.60 6.48
N THR A 153 -27.15 -11.70 6.78
CA THR A 153 -27.60 -12.13 8.11
C THR A 153 -26.48 -12.25 9.15
N GLU A 154 -26.79 -12.09 10.44
CA GLU A 154 -25.84 -12.11 11.58
C GLU A 154 -24.91 -13.33 11.64
N GLU A 155 -25.31 -14.47 11.10
CA GLU A 155 -24.48 -15.68 11.02
C GLU A 155 -23.42 -15.63 9.90
N ASP A 156 -23.63 -14.83 8.86
CA ASP A 156 -22.71 -14.61 7.73
C ASP A 156 -21.82 -13.36 7.93
N GLN A 157 -22.17 -12.46 8.86
CA GLN A 157 -21.48 -11.19 9.13
C GLN A 157 -19.99 -11.31 9.47
N ARG A 158 -19.51 -12.48 9.89
CA ARG A 158 -18.08 -12.71 10.17
C ARG A 158 -17.34 -13.41 9.03
N GLY A 159 -18.05 -14.06 8.11
CA GLY A 159 -17.45 -14.89 7.06
C GLY A 159 -17.17 -14.13 5.78
N THR A 160 -18.02 -13.19 5.39
CA THR A 160 -18.04 -12.66 4.02
C THR A 160 -17.22 -11.39 3.81
N ALA A 161 -16.99 -10.57 4.84
CA ALA A 161 -16.15 -9.37 4.72
C ALA A 161 -14.65 -9.66 4.96
N GLY A 162 -14.30 -10.76 5.64
CA GLY A 162 -12.91 -11.12 5.95
C GLY A 162 -12.18 -10.17 6.91
N ILE A 163 -12.87 -9.19 7.50
CA ILE A 163 -12.29 -8.16 8.37
C ILE A 163 -12.21 -8.69 9.80
N PHE A 164 -11.10 -9.34 10.13
CA PHE A 164 -10.81 -9.79 11.50
C PHE A 164 -9.79 -8.87 12.15
N TYR A 165 -10.14 -8.24 13.26
CA TYR A 165 -9.16 -7.48 14.04
C TYR A 165 -8.11 -8.44 14.61
N THR A 166 -6.86 -8.27 14.20
CA THR A 166 -5.73 -8.96 14.84
C THR A 166 -5.28 -8.14 16.03
N PRO A 167 -5.25 -8.70 17.25
CA PRO A 167 -4.84 -7.91 18.40
C PRO A 167 -3.36 -7.50 18.31
N ARG A 168 -3.02 -6.41 19.01
CA ARG A 168 -1.72 -5.73 18.83
C ARG A 168 -0.52 -6.60 19.20
N VAL A 169 -0.67 -7.46 20.21
CA VAL A 169 0.40 -8.33 20.69
C VAL A 169 0.76 -9.36 19.62
N GLU A 170 -0.23 -9.87 18.90
CA GLU A 170 -0.08 -10.81 17.80
C GLU A 170 0.58 -10.14 16.60
N ILE A 171 0.18 -8.90 16.26
CA ILE A 171 0.83 -8.12 15.20
C ILE A 171 2.31 -7.90 15.53
N ASP A 172 2.63 -7.38 16.72
CA ASP A 172 4.01 -7.13 17.15
C ASP A 172 4.85 -8.42 17.15
N LEU A 173 4.29 -9.50 17.69
CA LEU A 173 4.94 -10.82 17.68
C LEU A 173 5.24 -11.31 16.27
N MET A 174 4.26 -11.25 15.36
CA MET A 174 4.43 -11.70 13.98
C MET A 174 5.47 -10.85 13.25
N CYS A 175 5.43 -9.51 13.39
CA CYS A 175 6.42 -8.62 12.79
C CYS A 175 7.85 -8.96 13.27
N ARG A 176 8.04 -9.16 14.57
CA ARG A 176 9.35 -9.52 15.16
C ARG A 176 9.85 -10.87 14.69
N LEU A 177 9.00 -11.89 14.71
CA LEU A 177 9.37 -13.24 14.24
C LEU A 177 9.75 -13.23 12.76
N SER A 178 8.95 -12.58 11.91
CA SER A 178 9.24 -12.46 10.48
C SER A 178 10.55 -11.73 10.23
N LEU A 179 10.87 -10.69 11.01
CA LEU A 179 12.13 -9.95 10.88
C LEU A 179 13.34 -10.81 11.31
N VAL A 180 13.22 -11.59 12.39
CA VAL A 180 14.27 -12.53 12.82
C VAL A 180 14.58 -13.52 11.71
N ASP A 181 13.55 -14.16 11.15
CA ASP A 181 13.73 -15.17 10.11
C ASP A 181 14.29 -14.57 8.81
N ALA A 182 13.80 -13.40 8.38
CA ALA A 182 14.30 -12.72 7.19
C ALA A 182 15.78 -12.34 7.30
N LEU A 183 16.22 -11.87 8.47
CA LEU A 183 17.62 -11.53 8.70
C LEU A 183 18.49 -12.78 8.86
N ALA A 184 18.00 -13.84 9.51
CA ALA A 184 18.72 -15.11 9.62
C ALA A 184 18.99 -15.73 8.24
N ASN A 185 18.02 -15.66 7.32
CA ASN A 185 18.19 -16.12 5.93
C ASN A 185 19.32 -15.37 5.19
N ARG A 186 19.57 -14.09 5.52
CA ARG A 186 20.62 -13.27 4.90
C ARG A 186 21.97 -13.37 5.61
N LEU A 187 21.97 -13.42 6.95
CA LEU A 187 23.17 -13.36 7.80
C LEU A 187 23.70 -14.75 8.23
N GLY A 188 22.88 -15.79 8.12
CA GLY A 188 23.17 -17.15 8.58
C GLY A 188 22.32 -17.57 9.79
N GLU A 189 21.86 -18.82 9.78
CA GLU A 189 21.06 -19.42 10.87
C GLU A 189 21.80 -19.47 12.21
N ASP A 190 23.14 -19.46 12.21
CA ASP A 190 23.94 -19.41 13.44
C ASP A 190 23.77 -18.08 14.20
N LYS A 191 23.33 -17.01 13.52
CA LYS A 191 23.09 -15.69 14.11
C LYS A 191 21.68 -15.52 14.66
N LYS A 192 20.77 -16.45 14.38
CA LYS A 192 19.36 -16.37 14.76
C LYS A 192 19.13 -16.11 16.25
N PRO A 193 19.84 -16.73 17.21
CA PRO A 193 19.66 -16.43 18.63
C PRO A 193 19.99 -14.97 18.98
N LEU A 194 21.09 -14.42 18.44
CA LEU A 194 21.48 -13.04 18.66
C LEU A 194 20.47 -12.05 18.06
N LEU A 195 19.95 -12.38 16.88
CA LEU A 195 18.90 -11.59 16.22
C LEU A 195 17.60 -11.62 17.01
N TYR A 196 17.24 -12.79 17.56
CA TYR A 196 16.06 -12.94 18.42
C TYR A 196 16.19 -12.06 19.66
N ASP A 197 17.29 -12.15 20.40
CA ASP A 197 17.53 -11.33 21.58
C ASP A 197 17.50 -9.83 21.25
N ALA A 198 18.12 -9.42 20.15
CA ALA A 198 18.12 -8.02 19.72
C ALA A 198 16.75 -7.51 19.29
N ILE A 199 15.97 -8.32 18.57
CA ILE A 199 14.64 -7.91 18.06
C ILE A 199 13.58 -8.00 19.14
N PHE A 200 13.71 -8.88 20.13
CA PHE A 200 12.76 -9.03 21.24
C PHE A 200 13.12 -8.23 22.49
N ALA A 201 14.21 -7.46 22.48
CA ALA A 201 14.55 -6.56 23.58
C ALA A 201 13.56 -5.39 23.67
N TYR A 202 12.81 -5.30 24.77
CA TYR A 202 11.83 -4.21 24.99
C TYR A 202 12.38 -3.13 25.91
N ASP A 203 12.98 -3.53 27.05
CA ASP A 203 13.47 -2.58 28.03
C ASP A 203 14.92 -2.13 27.74
N PRO A 204 15.35 -0.97 28.28
CA PRO A 204 16.69 -0.44 28.01
C PRO A 204 17.84 -1.38 28.39
N ALA A 205 17.69 -2.19 29.44
CA ALA A 205 18.75 -3.09 29.89
C ALA A 205 18.87 -4.32 28.96
N GLU A 206 17.73 -4.87 28.52
CA GLU A 206 17.70 -5.91 27.48
C GLU A 206 18.34 -5.41 26.18
N LYS A 207 17.98 -4.19 25.75
CA LYS A 207 18.54 -3.58 24.54
C LYS A 207 20.05 -3.40 24.64
N GLU A 208 20.53 -2.86 25.76
CA GLU A 208 21.97 -2.70 25.99
C GLU A 208 22.71 -4.06 25.97
N ALA A 209 22.14 -5.09 26.59
CA ALA A 209 22.73 -6.43 26.60
C ALA A 209 22.82 -7.04 25.19
N ALA A 210 21.73 -6.97 24.42
CA ALA A 210 21.68 -7.48 23.06
C ALA A 210 22.60 -6.69 22.11
N ASP A 211 22.62 -5.37 22.23
CA ASP A 211 23.48 -4.50 21.43
C ASP A 211 24.96 -4.80 21.68
N ASN A 212 25.34 -5.03 22.94
CA ASN A 212 26.69 -5.44 23.31
C ASN A 212 27.08 -6.80 22.70
N ALA A 213 26.14 -7.76 22.67
CA ALA A 213 26.37 -9.06 22.04
C ALA A 213 26.59 -8.91 20.52
N LEU A 214 25.76 -8.13 19.83
CA LEU A 214 25.93 -7.84 18.40
C LEU A 214 27.29 -7.16 18.10
N THR A 215 27.72 -6.24 18.98
CA THR A 215 29.02 -5.56 18.87
C THR A 215 30.19 -6.52 19.05
N GLN A 216 30.13 -7.45 20.01
CA GLN A 216 31.17 -8.47 20.22
C GLN A 216 31.37 -9.36 18.98
N HIS A 217 30.30 -9.60 18.24
CA HIS A 217 30.31 -10.36 16.98
C HIS A 217 30.57 -9.49 15.74
N ASN A 218 30.79 -8.17 15.90
CA ASN A 218 30.96 -7.20 14.82
C ASN A 218 29.84 -7.28 13.75
N LEU A 219 28.59 -7.46 14.19
CA LEU A 219 27.45 -7.67 13.29
C LEU A 219 26.78 -6.38 12.82
N TRP A 220 26.94 -5.25 13.53
CA TRP A 220 26.23 -4.00 13.20
C TRP A 220 26.39 -3.53 11.76
N PRO A 221 27.58 -3.55 11.13
CA PRO A 221 27.72 -3.08 9.75
C PRO A 221 26.90 -3.91 8.74
N THR A 222 26.99 -5.24 8.81
CA THR A 222 26.26 -6.15 7.91
C THR A 222 24.78 -6.21 8.25
N LEU A 223 24.42 -6.17 9.54
CA LEU A 223 23.04 -6.09 10.00
C LEU A 223 22.36 -4.81 9.49
N ASN A 224 22.97 -3.64 9.66
CA ASN A 224 22.41 -2.37 9.18
C ASN A 224 22.25 -2.35 7.66
N GLN A 225 23.20 -2.91 6.91
CA GLN A 225 23.08 -3.04 5.46
C GLN A 225 21.82 -3.84 5.09
N HIS A 226 21.70 -5.08 5.60
CA HIS A 226 20.56 -5.92 5.28
C HIS A 226 19.24 -5.34 5.80
N LEU A 227 19.23 -4.75 7.00
CA LEU A 227 18.05 -4.08 7.55
C LEU A 227 17.51 -2.98 6.64
N ARG A 228 18.39 -2.21 5.99
CA ARG A 228 17.99 -1.11 5.09
C ARG A 228 17.57 -1.60 3.69
N GLU A 229 17.95 -2.82 3.32
CA GLU A 229 17.63 -3.46 2.05
C GLU A 229 16.40 -4.37 2.12
N LEU A 230 15.88 -4.67 3.31
CA LEU A 230 14.71 -5.53 3.49
C LEU A 230 13.43 -4.87 2.98
N THR A 231 12.60 -5.68 2.34
CA THR A 231 11.30 -5.28 1.77
C THR A 231 10.17 -6.13 2.34
N VAL A 232 9.07 -5.47 2.71
CA VAL A 232 7.93 -6.07 3.41
C VAL A 232 6.64 -5.71 2.67
N CYS A 233 5.82 -6.71 2.39
CA CYS A 233 4.52 -6.54 1.78
C CYS A 233 3.39 -7.09 2.65
N ASP A 234 2.34 -6.29 2.83
CA ASP A 234 1.03 -6.74 3.30
C ASP A 234 0.03 -6.79 2.12
N PRO A 235 -0.33 -7.98 1.61
CA PRO A 235 -1.18 -8.13 0.43
C PRO A 235 -2.67 -7.94 0.70
N ALA A 236 -3.07 -7.75 1.97
CA ALA A 236 -4.46 -7.48 2.35
C ALA A 236 -4.44 -6.50 3.55
N CYS A 237 -3.89 -5.31 3.31
CA CYS A 237 -3.39 -4.47 4.38
C CYS A 237 -4.47 -3.88 5.27
N GLY A 238 -5.72 -3.82 4.81
CA GLY A 238 -6.83 -3.25 5.56
C GLY A 238 -6.48 -1.85 6.08
N SER A 239 -6.62 -1.65 7.39
CA SER A 239 -6.27 -0.41 8.07
C SER A 239 -4.76 -0.15 8.21
N GLY A 240 -3.90 -1.02 7.68
CA GLY A 240 -2.43 -0.87 7.70
C GLY A 240 -1.75 -1.33 8.99
N SER A 241 -2.38 -2.19 9.79
CA SER A 241 -1.89 -2.58 11.11
C SER A 241 -0.54 -3.31 11.08
N PHE A 242 -0.31 -4.24 10.14
CA PHE A 242 1.00 -4.89 9.99
C PHE A 242 2.07 -3.95 9.42
N LEU A 243 1.68 -3.00 8.56
CA LEU A 243 2.59 -1.99 8.02
C LEU A 243 3.11 -1.09 9.14
N VAL A 244 2.22 -0.61 10.02
CA VAL A 244 2.59 0.19 11.20
C VAL A 244 3.38 -0.66 12.20
N GLY A 245 2.96 -1.90 12.49
CA GLY A 245 3.69 -2.79 13.38
C GLY A 245 5.14 -3.02 12.91
N MET A 246 5.31 -3.33 11.62
CA MET A 246 6.64 -3.52 11.03
C MET A 246 7.45 -2.22 11.01
N LEU A 247 6.82 -1.07 10.73
CA LEU A 247 7.48 0.24 10.81
C LEU A 247 8.12 0.45 12.18
N LEU A 248 7.38 0.19 13.27
CA LEU A 248 7.87 0.41 14.63
C LEU A 248 9.04 -0.52 14.98
N VAL A 249 8.98 -1.79 14.61
CA VAL A 249 10.06 -2.76 14.85
C VAL A 249 11.32 -2.39 14.05
N LEU A 250 11.17 -2.01 12.78
CA LEU A 250 12.29 -1.56 11.95
C LEU A 250 12.88 -0.24 12.44
N ASP A 251 12.04 0.70 12.88
CA ASP A 251 12.46 2.01 13.39
C ASP A 251 13.35 1.87 14.63
N ASP A 252 12.94 1.04 15.60
CA ASP A 252 13.71 0.75 16.82
C ASP A 252 15.08 0.14 16.52
N LEU A 253 15.12 -0.91 15.69
CA LEU A 253 16.36 -1.62 15.42
C LEU A 253 17.32 -0.79 14.55
N GLN A 254 16.80 -0.02 13.60
CA GLN A 254 17.62 0.87 12.78
C GLN A 254 18.11 2.10 13.58
N GLU A 255 17.36 2.57 14.56
CA GLU A 255 17.84 3.59 15.51
C GLU A 255 19.07 3.10 16.28
N ARG A 256 18.99 1.90 16.86
CA ARG A 256 20.11 1.28 17.56
C ARG A 256 21.31 1.05 16.64
N ALA A 257 21.07 0.53 15.43
CA ALA A 257 22.12 0.36 14.44
C ALA A 257 22.81 1.69 14.08
N ASN A 258 22.04 2.76 13.88
CA ASN A 258 22.59 4.09 13.61
C ASN A 258 23.45 4.60 14.77
N ALA A 259 22.98 4.44 16.01
CA ALA A 259 23.75 4.85 17.20
C ALA A 259 25.09 4.11 17.31
N GLN A 260 25.09 2.80 17.09
CA GLN A 260 26.30 1.96 17.16
C GLN A 260 27.30 2.25 16.03
N LEU A 261 26.80 2.71 14.87
CA LEU A 261 27.61 3.03 13.70
C LEU A 261 27.96 4.53 13.59
N GLY A 262 27.47 5.37 14.50
CA GLY A 262 27.65 6.83 14.45
C GLY A 262 27.00 7.50 13.24
N LEU A 263 25.86 6.95 12.77
CA LEU A 263 25.09 7.52 11.67
C LEU A 263 24.05 8.50 12.21
N GLU A 264 24.10 9.75 11.73
CA GLU A 264 23.09 10.76 12.07
C GLU A 264 21.90 10.66 11.11
N GLU A 265 20.72 10.31 11.63
CA GLU A 265 19.46 10.27 10.90
C GLU A 265 18.34 10.58 11.89
N THR A 266 17.51 11.59 11.59
CA THR A 266 16.39 11.95 12.48
C THR A 266 15.31 10.85 12.48
N PRO A 267 14.48 10.73 13.53
CA PRO A 267 13.37 9.78 13.55
C PRO A 267 12.42 9.96 12.35
N TYR A 268 12.16 11.21 11.96
CA TYR A 268 11.36 11.51 10.77
C TYR A 268 12.00 10.99 9.48
N GLU A 269 13.30 11.23 9.27
CA GLU A 269 14.01 10.76 8.07
C GLU A 269 14.07 9.23 8.00
N ARG A 270 14.33 8.59 9.14
CA ARG A 270 14.38 7.13 9.25
C ARG A 270 13.04 6.50 8.94
N ARG A 271 11.96 6.93 9.60
CA ARG A 271 10.59 6.43 9.35
C ARG A 271 10.14 6.69 7.92
N ARG A 272 10.41 7.90 7.39
CA ARG A 272 10.11 8.24 5.99
C ARG A 272 10.85 7.30 5.03
N ARG A 273 12.14 7.04 5.26
CA ARG A 273 12.90 6.09 4.44
C ARG A 273 12.36 4.66 4.54
N ILE A 274 12.02 4.18 5.75
CA ILE A 274 11.44 2.85 5.95
C ILE A 274 10.14 2.71 5.15
N ILE A 275 9.21 3.68 5.28
CA ILE A 275 7.95 3.67 4.51
C ILE A 275 8.21 3.71 3.01
N GLY A 276 9.17 4.52 2.54
CA GLY A 276 9.43 4.70 1.11
C GLY A 276 10.18 3.55 0.44
N ASN A 277 11.02 2.84 1.18
CA ASN A 277 11.92 1.84 0.60
C ASN A 277 11.58 0.40 1.00
N GLN A 278 10.85 0.21 2.11
CA GLN A 278 10.73 -1.09 2.75
C GLN A 278 9.28 -1.56 2.92
N LEU A 279 8.30 -0.67 2.95
CA LEU A 279 6.91 -1.04 3.23
C LEU A 279 6.00 -0.92 2.01
N TYR A 280 5.22 -1.97 1.76
CA TYR A 280 4.33 -2.10 0.62
C TYR A 280 3.01 -2.72 1.06
N GLY A 281 1.90 -2.22 0.55
CA GLY A 281 0.55 -2.68 0.91
C GLY A 281 -0.35 -2.83 -0.29
N VAL A 282 -1.25 -3.80 -0.25
CA VAL A 282 -2.31 -3.97 -1.25
C VAL A 282 -3.62 -4.24 -0.54
N ASP A 283 -4.70 -3.63 -1.01
CA ASP A 283 -6.05 -3.96 -0.56
C ASP A 283 -7.06 -3.81 -1.71
N VAL A 284 -8.09 -4.65 -1.74
CA VAL A 284 -9.14 -4.57 -2.77
C VAL A 284 -10.00 -3.32 -2.60
N MET A 285 -10.12 -2.82 -1.37
CA MET A 285 -10.96 -1.70 -1.01
C MET A 285 -10.16 -0.38 -1.04
N ASP A 286 -10.59 0.56 -1.89
CA ASP A 286 -9.98 1.89 -2.03
C ASP A 286 -9.93 2.67 -0.71
N TRP A 287 -10.97 2.55 0.11
CA TRP A 287 -11.02 3.25 1.40
C TRP A 287 -10.03 2.66 2.41
N ALA A 288 -9.74 1.35 2.37
CA ALA A 288 -8.79 0.71 3.28
C ALA A 288 -7.37 1.22 3.01
N VAL A 289 -7.01 1.33 1.73
CA VAL A 289 -5.78 1.99 1.27
C VAL A 289 -5.64 3.39 1.89
N HIS A 290 -6.67 4.24 1.77
CA HIS A 290 -6.63 5.59 2.35
C HIS A 290 -6.46 5.60 3.88
N VAL A 291 -7.01 4.61 4.60
CA VAL A 291 -6.85 4.49 6.05
C VAL A 291 -5.44 4.08 6.41
N ALA A 292 -4.86 3.11 5.70
CA ALA A 292 -3.47 2.70 5.87
C ALA A 292 -2.51 3.88 5.60
N GLU A 293 -2.72 4.63 4.51
CA GLU A 293 -1.95 5.84 4.21
C GLU A 293 -2.06 6.89 5.32
N LEU A 294 -3.28 7.15 5.80
CA LEU A 294 -3.53 8.07 6.90
C LEU A 294 -2.76 7.68 8.17
N ARG A 295 -2.77 6.40 8.54
CA ARG A 295 -2.04 5.92 9.71
C ARG A 295 -0.53 6.04 9.55
N LEU A 296 0.01 5.69 8.38
CA LEU A 296 1.44 5.88 8.07
C LEU A 296 1.85 7.36 8.11
N TRP A 297 1.00 8.28 7.65
CA TRP A 297 1.25 9.72 7.76
C TRP A 297 1.22 10.22 9.22
N LEU A 298 0.29 9.71 10.04
CA LEU A 298 0.27 10.03 11.46
C LEU A 298 1.55 9.55 12.16
N GLN A 299 2.03 8.35 11.83
CA GLN A 299 3.30 7.81 12.31
C GLN A 299 4.53 8.67 11.93
N LEU A 300 4.47 9.35 10.79
CA LEU A 300 5.54 10.26 10.36
C LEU A 300 5.53 11.60 11.07
N VAL A 301 4.35 12.17 11.32
CA VAL A 301 4.21 13.59 11.62
C VAL A 301 3.85 13.84 13.07
N VAL A 302 3.07 12.92 13.64
CA VAL A 302 2.47 13.07 14.95
C VAL A 302 3.37 12.46 16.03
N GLU A 303 4.20 11.48 15.70
CA GLU A 303 5.12 10.88 16.66
C GLU A 303 6.54 11.48 16.63
N THR A 304 6.88 12.28 15.62
CA THR A 304 8.20 12.91 15.53
C THR A 304 8.18 14.36 16.01
N GLU A 305 9.25 14.79 16.67
CA GLU A 305 9.50 16.20 16.91
C GLU A 305 10.21 16.81 15.70
N LEU A 306 9.59 17.84 15.11
CA LEU A 306 10.12 18.57 13.96
C LEU A 306 10.45 20.00 14.37
N GLN A 307 11.59 20.48 13.93
CA GLN A 307 11.98 21.87 14.14
C GLN A 307 11.13 22.80 13.26
N PRO A 308 10.84 24.04 13.71
CA PRO A 308 10.03 24.98 12.93
C PRO A 308 10.54 25.24 11.51
N ALA A 309 11.85 25.19 11.30
CA ALA A 309 12.47 25.35 9.99
C ALA A 309 12.16 24.18 9.03
N GLU A 310 11.99 22.97 9.56
CA GLU A 310 11.70 21.76 8.78
C GLU A 310 10.25 21.72 8.32
N LEU A 311 9.33 22.33 9.07
CA LEU A 311 7.90 22.30 8.81
C LEU A 311 7.52 22.86 7.44
N ARG A 312 8.36 23.67 6.81
CA ARG A 312 8.06 24.35 5.54
C ARG A 312 9.10 24.11 4.45
N LEU A 313 10.18 23.40 4.76
CA LEU A 313 11.32 23.20 3.84
C LEU A 313 10.96 22.25 2.70
N ARG A 314 10.23 21.19 3.01
CA ARG A 314 9.85 20.10 2.10
C ARG A 314 8.45 19.60 2.48
N PRO A 315 7.75 18.89 1.58
CA PRO A 315 6.49 18.26 1.96
C PRO A 315 6.75 17.23 3.06
N LEU A 316 6.04 17.37 4.18
CA LEU A 316 6.19 16.48 5.33
C LEU A 316 5.52 15.13 5.12
N LEU A 317 4.46 15.05 4.32
CA LEU A 317 3.87 13.77 3.93
C LEU A 317 4.44 13.36 2.57
N PRO A 318 4.92 12.13 2.40
CA PRO A 318 5.24 11.57 1.09
C PRO A 318 3.98 11.06 0.39
N ASN A 319 4.01 10.95 -0.95
CA ASN A 319 2.93 10.33 -1.70
C ASN A 319 3.02 8.79 -1.61
N LEU A 320 1.95 8.16 -1.13
CA LEU A 320 1.92 6.71 -0.86
C LEU A 320 1.22 5.88 -1.93
N SER A 321 0.63 6.49 -2.97
CA SER A 321 -0.18 5.81 -3.99
C SER A 321 0.51 4.68 -4.77
N PHE A 322 1.85 4.65 -4.79
CA PHE A 322 2.64 3.57 -5.42
C PHE A 322 3.30 2.62 -4.42
N LYS A 323 3.03 2.80 -3.12
CA LYS A 323 3.47 1.93 -2.02
C LYS A 323 2.30 1.15 -1.44
N ILE A 324 1.18 1.82 -1.23
CA ILE A 324 -0.09 1.21 -0.82
C ILE A 324 -1.03 1.31 -2.01
N ARG A 325 -1.49 0.17 -2.53
CA ARG A 325 -2.22 0.12 -3.80
C ARG A 325 -3.56 -0.55 -3.65
N ARG A 326 -4.55 -0.02 -4.36
CA ARG A 326 -5.79 -0.74 -4.59
C ARG A 326 -5.54 -1.88 -5.58
N GLY A 327 -5.91 -3.10 -5.23
CA GLY A 327 -5.74 -4.27 -6.08
C GLY A 327 -6.24 -5.56 -5.43
N ASP A 328 -6.58 -6.53 -6.26
CA ASP A 328 -6.77 -7.90 -5.79
C ASP A 328 -5.42 -8.63 -5.84
N SER A 329 -4.89 -8.98 -4.66
CA SER A 329 -3.60 -9.64 -4.53
C SER A 329 -3.60 -11.09 -5.02
N LEU A 330 -4.75 -11.75 -5.03
CA LEU A 330 -4.91 -13.16 -5.46
C LEU A 330 -5.20 -13.25 -6.95
N VAL A 331 -6.02 -12.32 -7.45
CA VAL A 331 -6.59 -12.38 -8.79
C VAL A 331 -6.08 -11.21 -9.64
N GLN A 332 -5.14 -11.51 -10.53
CA GLN A 332 -4.64 -10.55 -11.51
C GLN A 332 -5.53 -10.59 -12.77
N GLU A 333 -6.75 -10.04 -12.68
CA GLU A 333 -7.73 -10.05 -13.77
C GLU A 333 -7.76 -8.77 -14.61
N ILE A 334 -7.96 -8.93 -15.92
CA ILE A 334 -8.16 -7.84 -16.87
C ILE A 334 -9.32 -8.20 -17.81
N GLY A 335 -10.46 -7.52 -17.66
CA GLY A 335 -11.64 -7.78 -18.49
C GLY A 335 -11.98 -9.27 -18.60
N ASP A 336 -12.15 -9.91 -17.45
CA ASP A 336 -12.44 -11.34 -17.27
C ASP A 336 -11.30 -12.30 -17.65
N VAL A 337 -10.11 -11.79 -18.02
CA VAL A 337 -8.92 -12.60 -18.28
C VAL A 337 -8.05 -12.67 -17.04
N ASN A 338 -7.97 -13.85 -16.42
CA ASN A 338 -7.09 -14.11 -15.29
C ASN A 338 -5.64 -14.35 -15.76
N LEU A 339 -4.75 -13.40 -15.47
CA LEU A 339 -3.31 -13.49 -15.73
C LEU A 339 -2.54 -14.23 -14.63
N GLY A 340 -3.17 -14.48 -13.48
CA GLY A 340 -2.53 -15.04 -12.29
C GLY A 340 -2.28 -16.56 -12.34
N LEU A 341 -2.85 -17.28 -13.32
CA LEU A 341 -2.77 -18.74 -13.36
C LEU A 341 -1.44 -19.30 -13.89
N HIS A 342 -0.56 -18.47 -14.47
CA HIS A 342 0.77 -18.91 -14.90
C HIS A 342 1.79 -18.17 -14.04
N ARG A 343 2.31 -18.87 -13.02
CA ARG A 343 3.33 -18.46 -12.04
C ARG A 343 4.70 -18.14 -12.68
N GLN A 344 4.71 -17.46 -13.82
CA GLN A 344 5.90 -16.97 -14.46
C GLN A 344 5.90 -15.48 -14.23
N HIS A 345 6.91 -14.99 -13.51
CA HIS A 345 7.24 -13.57 -13.50
C HIS A 345 7.14 -12.99 -14.90
N LEU A 346 6.72 -11.74 -15.01
CA LEU A 346 6.79 -11.04 -16.28
C LEU A 346 8.27 -10.86 -16.62
N ASP A 347 8.85 -11.81 -17.36
CA ASP A 347 10.20 -11.67 -17.90
C ASP A 347 10.26 -10.37 -18.71
N ILE A 348 10.88 -9.35 -18.12
CA ILE A 348 10.88 -8.01 -18.70
C ILE A 348 11.90 -8.00 -19.85
N PRO A 349 11.47 -7.72 -21.09
CA PRO A 349 12.36 -7.65 -22.23
C PRO A 349 13.51 -6.66 -21.99
N SER A 350 14.73 -7.01 -22.44
CA SER A 350 15.91 -6.16 -22.27
C SER A 350 15.73 -4.76 -22.87
N SER A 351 14.95 -4.66 -23.95
CA SER A 351 14.59 -3.39 -24.61
C SER A 351 13.75 -2.46 -23.74
N LEU A 352 13.01 -2.99 -22.76
CA LEU A 352 12.11 -2.24 -21.89
C LEU A 352 12.74 -1.86 -20.54
N LYS A 353 13.89 -2.43 -20.19
CA LYS A 353 14.60 -2.12 -18.93
C LYS A 353 14.86 -0.62 -18.74
N GLY A 354 15.23 0.09 -19.80
CA GLY A 354 15.45 1.55 -19.71
C GLY A 354 14.19 2.34 -19.33
N LYS A 355 13.03 1.96 -19.89
CA LYS A 355 11.73 2.57 -19.53
C LYS A 355 11.33 2.20 -18.10
N LEU A 356 11.62 0.98 -17.69
CA LEU A 356 11.37 0.47 -16.35
C LEU A 356 12.13 1.26 -15.28
N THR A 357 13.44 1.44 -15.49
CA THR A 357 14.30 2.25 -14.61
C THR A 357 13.82 3.70 -14.56
N GLN A 358 13.36 4.25 -15.69
CA GLN A 358 12.77 5.60 -15.72
C GLN A 358 11.48 5.69 -14.90
N LEU A 359 10.59 4.69 -15.02
CA LEU A 359 9.34 4.60 -14.27
C LEU A 359 9.61 4.49 -12.76
N LYS A 360 10.55 3.62 -12.36
CA LYS A 360 11.04 3.49 -10.98
C LYS A 360 11.53 4.84 -10.43
N GLY A 361 12.34 5.56 -11.21
CA GLY A 361 12.79 6.91 -10.85
C GLY A 361 11.65 7.91 -10.69
N LYS A 362 10.66 7.89 -11.58
CA LYS A 362 9.46 8.75 -11.48
C LYS A 362 8.63 8.44 -10.23
N LYS A 363 8.38 7.16 -9.94
CA LYS A 363 7.69 6.74 -8.71
C LYS A 363 8.39 7.24 -7.45
N LEU A 364 9.72 7.12 -7.40
CA LEU A 364 10.51 7.60 -6.27
C LEU A 364 10.42 9.12 -6.09
N ARG A 365 10.53 9.90 -7.17
CA ARG A 365 10.40 11.36 -7.07
C ARG A 365 8.96 11.80 -6.75
N PHE A 366 7.96 11.06 -7.23
CA PHE A 366 6.57 11.28 -6.85
C PHE A 366 6.37 11.02 -5.35
N TYR A 367 6.88 9.90 -4.82
CA TYR A 367 6.92 9.63 -3.39
C TYR A 367 7.55 10.79 -2.60
N GLN A 368 8.64 11.37 -3.13
CA GLN A 368 9.32 12.50 -2.51
C GLN A 368 8.56 13.84 -2.57
N GLY A 369 7.45 13.92 -3.32
CA GLY A 369 6.62 15.10 -3.43
C GLY A 369 6.97 16.05 -4.59
N GLU A 370 7.55 15.55 -5.69
CA GLU A 370 7.83 16.37 -6.87
C GLU A 370 6.52 16.91 -7.50
N GLU A 371 6.28 18.22 -7.42
CA GLU A 371 5.04 18.86 -7.89
C GLU A 371 4.77 18.73 -9.40
N SER A 372 5.81 18.47 -10.20
CA SER A 372 5.70 18.31 -11.65
C SER A 372 5.01 17.00 -12.05
N LEU A 373 5.03 16.01 -11.16
CA LEU A 373 4.54 14.67 -11.42
C LEU A 373 3.11 14.53 -10.91
N ARG A 374 2.25 13.94 -11.74
CA ARG A 374 0.87 13.61 -11.40
C ARG A 374 0.68 12.12 -11.35
N GLU A 375 -0.14 11.67 -10.41
CA GLU A 375 -0.43 10.25 -10.22
C GLU A 375 -1.01 9.62 -11.49
N GLU A 376 -1.94 10.31 -12.15
CA GLU A 376 -2.58 9.82 -13.38
C GLU A 376 -1.58 9.66 -14.52
N ALA A 377 -0.60 10.55 -14.62
CA ALA A 377 0.43 10.46 -15.66
C ALA A 377 1.31 9.22 -15.45
N ILE A 378 1.70 8.94 -14.21
CA ILE A 378 2.51 7.76 -13.87
C ILE A 378 1.69 6.48 -14.08
N LYS A 379 0.41 6.46 -13.66
CA LYS A 379 -0.50 5.33 -13.91
C LYS A 379 -0.68 5.06 -15.42
N GLN A 380 -0.80 6.10 -16.25
CA GLN A 380 -0.85 5.93 -17.70
C GLN A 380 0.47 5.37 -18.28
N GLU A 381 1.62 5.78 -17.75
CA GLU A 381 2.91 5.19 -18.13
C GLU A 381 3.02 3.71 -17.73
N GLU A 382 2.53 3.32 -16.54
CA GLU A 382 2.44 1.91 -16.12
C GLU A 382 1.60 1.10 -17.10
N LEU A 383 0.42 1.61 -17.49
CA LEU A 383 -0.49 0.95 -18.42
C LEU A 383 0.15 0.76 -19.80
N LEU A 384 0.81 1.81 -20.32
CA LEU A 384 1.50 1.75 -21.61
C LEU A 384 2.65 0.74 -21.58
N LEU A 385 3.46 0.78 -20.53
CA LEU A 385 4.57 -0.16 -20.37
C LEU A 385 4.07 -1.61 -20.28
N PHE A 386 2.96 -1.82 -19.58
CA PHE A 386 2.37 -3.15 -19.49
C PHE A 386 1.89 -3.66 -20.84
N ARG A 387 1.20 -2.83 -21.63
CA ARG A 387 0.79 -3.18 -22.99
C ARG A 387 1.99 -3.56 -23.84
N GLU A 388 3.08 -2.79 -23.79
CA GLU A 388 4.31 -3.11 -24.53
C GLU A 388 4.91 -4.46 -24.11
N ILE A 389 4.91 -4.78 -22.80
CA ILE A 389 5.38 -6.08 -22.29
C ILE A 389 4.53 -7.23 -22.86
N LEU A 390 3.20 -7.09 -22.83
CA LEU A 390 2.30 -8.11 -23.36
C LEU A 390 2.46 -8.29 -24.88
N GLU A 391 2.63 -7.21 -25.63
CA GLU A 391 2.87 -7.27 -27.08
C GLU A 391 4.18 -8.02 -27.42
N GLN A 392 5.25 -7.79 -26.65
CA GLN A 392 6.50 -8.54 -26.81
C GLN A 392 6.35 -10.02 -26.46
N LYS A 393 5.59 -10.35 -25.40
CA LYS A 393 5.28 -11.76 -25.05
C LYS A 393 4.48 -12.45 -26.16
N VAL A 394 3.47 -11.78 -26.72
CA VAL A 394 2.70 -12.27 -27.88
C VAL A 394 3.63 -12.57 -29.05
N HIS A 395 4.56 -11.65 -29.37
CA HIS A 395 5.51 -11.87 -30.46
C HIS A 395 6.46 -13.05 -30.20
N THR A 396 6.91 -13.21 -28.95
CA THR A 396 7.78 -14.33 -28.54
C THR A 396 7.07 -15.67 -28.69
N LEU A 397 5.84 -15.80 -28.17
CA LEU A 397 5.03 -17.00 -28.31
C LEU A 397 4.72 -17.35 -29.77
N GLN A 398 4.47 -16.36 -30.62
CA GLN A 398 4.28 -16.59 -32.05
C GLN A 398 5.53 -17.21 -32.70
N ASN A 399 6.72 -16.75 -32.32
CA ASN A 399 7.98 -17.29 -32.81
C ASN A 399 8.24 -18.72 -32.29
N GLU A 400 7.88 -19.01 -31.04
CA GLU A 400 7.94 -20.36 -30.45
C GLU A 400 7.00 -21.33 -31.17
N ILE A 401 5.73 -20.93 -31.37
CA ILE A 401 4.72 -21.70 -32.10
C ILE A 401 5.20 -21.97 -33.53
N ALA A 402 5.76 -20.98 -34.23
CA ALA A 402 6.31 -21.16 -35.57
C ALA A 402 7.50 -22.15 -35.57
N THR A 403 8.30 -22.18 -34.50
CA THR A 403 9.42 -23.11 -34.35
C THR A 403 8.96 -24.53 -34.07
N LEU A 404 8.01 -24.71 -33.15
CA LEU A 404 7.39 -26.02 -32.87
C LEU A 404 6.68 -26.59 -34.10
N ASN A 405 5.95 -25.76 -34.86
CA ASN A 405 5.33 -26.18 -36.11
C ASN A 405 6.37 -26.67 -37.14
N ARG A 406 7.50 -25.96 -37.29
CA ARG A 406 8.60 -26.41 -38.16
C ARG A 406 9.19 -27.74 -37.71
N GLN A 407 9.36 -27.95 -36.40
CA GLN A 407 9.82 -29.23 -35.84
C GLN A 407 8.83 -30.37 -36.12
N LEU A 408 7.53 -30.11 -35.96
CA LEU A 408 6.47 -31.07 -36.25
C LEU A 408 6.47 -31.47 -37.73
N THR A 409 6.55 -30.50 -38.64
CA THR A 409 6.65 -30.76 -40.09
C THR A 409 7.89 -31.57 -40.44
N ALA A 410 9.04 -31.26 -39.83
CA ALA A 410 10.28 -32.02 -40.05
C ALA A 410 10.17 -33.47 -39.55
N LEU A 411 9.47 -33.72 -38.44
CA LEU A 411 9.22 -35.05 -37.90
C LEU A 411 8.34 -35.87 -38.86
N HIS A 412 7.30 -35.26 -39.42
CA HIS A 412 6.43 -35.89 -40.43
C HIS A 412 7.21 -36.25 -41.71
N ALA A 413 8.04 -35.32 -42.20
CA ALA A 413 8.87 -35.55 -43.39
C ALA A 413 9.90 -36.68 -43.22
N GLN A 414 10.40 -36.94 -42.01
CA GLN A 414 11.28 -38.08 -41.73
C GLN A 414 10.53 -39.42 -41.66
N THR A 415 9.23 -39.37 -41.36
CA THR A 415 8.38 -40.56 -41.24
C THR A 415 7.81 -40.99 -42.60
N GLU A 416 7.65 -40.05 -43.53
CA GLU A 416 7.19 -40.26 -44.91
C GLU A 416 8.37 -40.42 -45.89
N LEU A 417 9.11 -41.52 -45.80
CA LEU A 417 10.10 -41.89 -46.84
C LEU A 417 9.39 -42.37 -48.13
N PRO A 418 9.81 -41.94 -49.33
CA PRO A 418 9.17 -42.35 -50.59
C PRO A 418 9.45 -43.84 -50.87
N GLY A 419 8.43 -44.68 -50.80
CA GLY A 419 8.51 -46.10 -51.20
C GLY A 419 7.88 -47.12 -50.25
N MET A 420 7.38 -46.74 -49.08
CA MET A 420 6.56 -47.61 -48.23
C MET A 420 5.11 -47.13 -48.21
N GLU A 421 4.31 -47.59 -49.18
CA GLU A 421 2.85 -47.62 -49.02
C GLU A 421 2.52 -48.61 -47.89
N GLN A 422 2.39 -48.12 -46.66
CA GLN A 422 1.84 -48.91 -45.55
C GLN A 422 0.55 -48.26 -45.05
N ARG A 423 -0.55 -48.92 -45.46
CA ARG A 423 -1.86 -49.04 -44.81
C ARG A 423 -2.12 -48.08 -43.65
N SER A 424 -2.98 -47.11 -43.95
CA SER A 424 -3.81 -46.33 -43.04
C SER A 424 -4.64 -47.24 -42.10
N GLU A 425 -4.08 -47.63 -40.96
CA GLU A 425 -4.87 -48.06 -39.80
C GLU A 425 -4.22 -47.52 -38.52
N ARG A 426 -4.85 -46.46 -37.95
CA ARG A 426 -4.71 -45.95 -36.58
C ARG A 426 -3.39 -46.28 -35.86
N ARG A 427 -2.27 -45.74 -36.35
CA ARG A 427 -1.05 -45.63 -35.52
C ARG A 427 -1.24 -44.45 -34.58
N THR A 428 -1.20 -44.71 -33.28
CA THR A 428 -1.03 -43.65 -32.28
C THR A 428 0.23 -42.84 -32.64
N PRO A 429 0.14 -41.51 -32.67
CA PRO A 429 1.30 -40.67 -32.99
C PRO A 429 2.45 -40.97 -32.01
N PRO A 430 3.72 -40.94 -32.45
CA PRO A 430 4.86 -41.20 -31.58
C PRO A 430 4.83 -40.31 -30.33
N PRO A 431 5.37 -40.75 -29.18
CA PRO A 431 5.38 -39.95 -27.94
C PRO A 431 5.98 -38.55 -28.13
N ALA A 432 7.01 -38.42 -28.97
CA ALA A 432 7.61 -37.14 -29.32
C ALA A 432 6.65 -36.20 -30.05
N GLU A 433 5.87 -36.72 -31.00
CA GLU A 433 4.86 -35.95 -31.73
C GLU A 433 3.72 -35.51 -30.80
N GLN A 434 3.26 -36.40 -29.93
CA GLN A 434 2.24 -36.08 -28.93
C GLN A 434 2.70 -34.98 -27.98
N ALA A 435 3.96 -35.04 -27.51
CA ALA A 435 4.53 -34.01 -26.65
C ALA A 435 4.61 -32.64 -27.37
N LEU A 436 5.04 -32.61 -28.64
CA LEU A 436 5.07 -31.36 -29.43
C LEU A 436 3.66 -30.79 -29.66
N ARG A 437 2.67 -31.63 -29.95
CA ARG A 437 1.27 -31.20 -30.13
C ARG A 437 0.70 -30.63 -28.82
N ALA A 438 0.95 -31.28 -27.69
CA ALA A 438 0.54 -30.78 -26.38
C ALA A 438 1.17 -29.41 -26.06
N GLN A 439 2.47 -29.25 -26.34
CA GLN A 439 3.14 -27.94 -26.18
C GLN A 439 2.57 -26.87 -27.12
N LEU A 440 2.23 -27.22 -28.37
CA LEU A 440 1.58 -26.29 -29.30
C LEU A 440 0.20 -25.87 -28.80
N GLU A 441 -0.62 -26.81 -28.32
CA GLU A 441 -1.94 -26.51 -27.75
C GLU A 441 -1.83 -25.57 -26.55
N GLU A 442 -0.91 -25.83 -25.62
CA GLU A 442 -0.61 -24.98 -24.47
C GLU A 442 -0.22 -23.56 -24.92
N LYS A 443 0.75 -23.44 -25.84
CA LYS A 443 1.23 -22.15 -26.34
C LYS A 443 0.18 -21.37 -27.12
N HIS A 444 -0.67 -22.07 -27.89
CA HIS A 444 -1.81 -21.43 -28.56
C HIS A 444 -2.83 -20.91 -27.54
N ALA A 445 -3.13 -21.66 -26.48
CA ALA A 445 -4.01 -21.21 -25.42
C ALA A 445 -3.45 -19.98 -24.68
N ASP A 446 -2.14 -19.94 -24.43
CA ASP A 446 -1.47 -18.77 -23.83
C ASP A 446 -1.50 -17.55 -24.77
N LEU A 447 -1.28 -17.75 -26.07
CA LEU A 447 -1.33 -16.69 -27.07
C LEU A 447 -2.72 -16.05 -27.14
N GLU A 448 -3.78 -16.85 -27.14
CA GLU A 448 -5.16 -16.34 -27.14
C GLU A 448 -5.49 -15.61 -25.85
N ARG A 449 -5.06 -16.12 -24.69
CA ARG A 449 -5.22 -15.43 -23.39
C ARG A 449 -4.55 -14.05 -23.39
N LEU A 450 -3.31 -13.93 -23.89
CA LEU A 450 -2.61 -12.65 -23.96
C LEU A 450 -3.27 -11.67 -24.94
N ARG A 451 -3.80 -12.17 -26.07
CA ARG A 451 -4.56 -11.34 -27.02
C ARG A 451 -5.84 -10.79 -26.41
N GLN A 452 -6.56 -11.62 -25.66
CA GLN A 452 -7.75 -11.20 -24.93
C GLN A 452 -7.41 -10.14 -23.88
N ALA A 453 -6.33 -10.35 -23.10
CA ALA A 453 -5.86 -9.35 -22.14
C ALA A 453 -5.49 -8.02 -22.80
N LEU A 454 -4.80 -8.05 -23.95
CA LEU A 454 -4.47 -6.85 -24.72
C LEU A 454 -5.72 -6.11 -25.22
N ASP A 455 -6.75 -6.83 -25.65
CA ASP A 455 -8.00 -6.22 -26.08
C ASP A 455 -8.77 -5.58 -24.91
N ALA A 456 -8.85 -6.30 -23.78
CA ALA A 456 -9.42 -5.78 -22.54
C ALA A 456 -8.68 -4.53 -22.03
N LEU A 457 -7.36 -4.48 -22.14
CA LEU A 457 -6.58 -3.29 -21.79
C LEU A 457 -6.92 -2.07 -22.65
N ARG A 458 -7.41 -2.22 -23.89
CA ARG A 458 -7.77 -1.08 -24.75
C ARG A 458 -9.03 -0.36 -24.28
N THR A 459 -9.94 -1.09 -23.65
CA THR A 459 -11.25 -0.58 -23.21
C THR A 459 -11.24 -0.14 -21.74
N THR A 460 -10.27 -0.60 -20.96
CA THR A 460 -10.19 -0.29 -19.52
C THR A 460 -9.69 1.14 -19.28
N GLN A 461 -10.38 1.87 -18.40
CA GLN A 461 -9.97 3.22 -17.95
C GLN A 461 -9.00 3.18 -16.76
N ASP A 462 -9.13 2.18 -15.88
CA ASP A 462 -8.28 2.00 -14.71
C ASP A 462 -7.12 1.02 -14.98
N VAL A 463 -5.99 1.23 -14.32
CA VAL A 463 -4.83 0.34 -14.44
C VAL A 463 -5.10 -0.91 -13.61
N PRO A 464 -5.14 -2.13 -14.19
CA PRO A 464 -5.26 -3.34 -13.40
C PRO A 464 -4.05 -3.49 -12.48
N PHE A 465 -4.28 -4.01 -11.28
CA PHE A 465 -3.19 -4.28 -10.36
C PHE A 465 -2.43 -5.54 -10.80
N ILE A 466 -1.13 -5.37 -11.04
CA ILE A 466 -0.22 -6.44 -11.51
C ILE A 466 1.10 -6.26 -10.79
N TRP A 467 1.53 -7.27 -10.04
CA TRP A 467 2.66 -7.19 -9.13
C TRP A 467 3.94 -6.66 -9.78
N ASP A 468 4.34 -7.23 -10.92
CA ASP A 468 5.60 -6.92 -11.61
C ASP A 468 5.71 -5.45 -12.07
N ILE A 469 4.60 -4.76 -12.24
CA ILE A 469 4.57 -3.34 -12.66
C ILE A 469 4.23 -2.44 -11.49
N ALA A 470 3.25 -2.86 -10.69
CA ALA A 470 2.77 -2.11 -9.55
C ALA A 470 3.91 -1.84 -8.56
N PHE A 471 4.75 -2.84 -8.31
CA PHE A 471 5.95 -2.78 -7.48
C PHE A 471 7.20 -3.19 -8.27
N VAL A 472 7.33 -2.59 -9.45
CA VAL A 472 8.45 -2.77 -10.36
C VAL A 472 9.83 -2.72 -9.68
N GLU A 473 10.00 -1.86 -8.68
CA GLU A 473 11.26 -1.73 -7.98
C GLU A 473 11.69 -2.97 -7.17
N ILE A 474 10.74 -3.88 -6.88
CA ILE A 474 10.91 -5.14 -6.15
C ILE A 474 11.20 -6.29 -7.11
N PHE A 475 10.56 -6.29 -8.28
CA PHE A 475 10.68 -7.37 -9.26
C PHE A 475 11.74 -7.09 -10.33
N GLU A 476 12.31 -5.89 -10.37
CA GLU A 476 13.48 -5.52 -11.19
C GLU A 476 14.79 -5.80 -10.44
N GLY A 477 15.44 -6.95 -10.69
CA GLY A 477 16.77 -7.24 -10.12
C GLY A 477 17.14 -8.72 -10.05
N GLU A 478 18.18 -9.04 -9.26
CA GLU A 478 18.55 -10.42 -8.92
C GLU A 478 17.61 -11.03 -7.86
N SER A 479 16.98 -10.18 -7.04
CA SER A 479 15.96 -10.55 -6.08
C SER A 479 14.58 -10.47 -6.75
N ALA A 480 13.88 -11.60 -6.86
CA ALA A 480 12.55 -11.69 -7.47
C ALA A 480 11.46 -11.80 -6.39
N GLY A 481 11.18 -10.69 -5.69
CA GLY A 481 10.09 -10.62 -4.71
C GLY A 481 10.43 -9.91 -3.40
N PHE A 482 9.46 -9.92 -2.49
CA PHE A 482 9.59 -9.35 -1.15
C PHE A 482 10.33 -10.30 -0.21
N ASP A 483 11.09 -9.75 0.73
CA ASP A 483 11.75 -10.53 1.78
C ASP A 483 10.76 -11.05 2.83
N ILE A 484 9.73 -10.25 3.13
CA ILE A 484 8.69 -10.58 4.08
C ILE A 484 7.34 -10.31 3.40
N VAL A 485 6.48 -11.33 3.38
CA VAL A 485 5.05 -11.16 3.09
C VAL A 485 4.31 -11.46 4.38
N ILE A 486 3.68 -10.44 4.97
CA ILE A 486 3.04 -10.53 6.27
C ILE A 486 1.68 -9.85 6.19
N GLY A 487 0.66 -10.50 6.71
CA GLY A 487 -0.68 -9.96 6.73
C GLY A 487 -1.54 -10.80 7.65
N ASN A 488 -2.78 -10.37 7.79
CA ASN A 488 -3.72 -11.04 8.66
C ASN A 488 -4.02 -12.47 8.14
N PRO A 489 -3.77 -13.53 8.93
CA PRO A 489 -4.11 -14.87 8.49
C PRO A 489 -5.63 -14.99 8.28
N PRO A 490 -6.10 -15.72 7.26
CA PRO A 490 -7.52 -16.02 7.16
C PRO A 490 -7.93 -16.88 8.36
N TYR A 491 -8.77 -16.34 9.27
CA TYR A 491 -9.35 -17.09 10.40
C TYR A 491 -10.47 -18.06 9.96
N VAL A 492 -10.40 -18.52 8.71
CA VAL A 492 -11.33 -19.46 8.09
C VAL A 492 -10.56 -20.73 7.77
N ARG A 493 -11.16 -21.90 8.02
CA ARG A 493 -10.57 -23.16 7.55
C ARG A 493 -10.39 -23.06 6.04
N GLN A 494 -9.24 -23.50 5.53
CA GLN A 494 -8.88 -23.41 4.10
C GLN A 494 -9.98 -23.93 3.16
N GLU A 495 -10.74 -24.93 3.63
CA GLU A 495 -11.91 -25.54 3.00
C GLU A 495 -13.08 -24.57 2.73
N ARG A 496 -13.08 -23.37 3.32
CA ARG A 496 -14.18 -22.38 3.25
C ARG A 496 -13.77 -21.06 2.59
N ILE A 497 -12.58 -20.98 1.98
CA ILE A 497 -12.11 -19.78 1.28
C ILE A 497 -12.77 -19.74 -0.11
N THR A 498 -13.72 -18.83 -0.30
CA THR A 498 -14.36 -18.56 -1.60
C THR A 498 -13.74 -17.33 -2.27
N PRO A 499 -13.63 -17.29 -3.61
CA PRO A 499 -13.24 -16.09 -4.34
C PRO A 499 -14.25 -14.95 -4.07
N PRO A 500 -13.79 -13.71 -3.79
CA PRO A 500 -14.67 -12.61 -3.36
C PRO A 500 -15.67 -12.13 -4.42
N ASN A 501 -15.48 -12.53 -5.68
CA ASN A 501 -16.25 -12.06 -6.83
C ASN A 501 -17.30 -13.07 -7.33
N LEU A 502 -17.49 -14.21 -6.64
CA LEU A 502 -18.41 -15.28 -7.06
C LEU A 502 -19.50 -15.53 -6.01
N ASP A 503 -20.71 -15.86 -6.46
CA ASP A 503 -21.83 -16.22 -5.57
C ASP A 503 -21.50 -17.55 -4.85
N PRO A 504 -21.55 -17.61 -3.50
CA PRO A 504 -21.30 -18.83 -2.73
C PRO A 504 -22.13 -20.04 -3.16
N LYS A 505 -23.28 -19.82 -3.82
CA LYS A 505 -24.15 -20.88 -4.35
C LYS A 505 -23.56 -21.63 -5.54
N ASP A 506 -22.60 -21.05 -6.24
CA ASP A 506 -21.96 -21.67 -7.41
C ASP A 506 -20.85 -22.67 -7.03
N PHE A 507 -20.49 -22.77 -5.74
CA PHE A 507 -19.43 -23.67 -5.24
C PHE A 507 -19.83 -24.50 -4.01
N GLY A 508 -21.13 -24.76 -3.83
CA GLY A 508 -21.65 -25.63 -2.78
C GLY A 508 -22.30 -26.89 -3.33
N GLY A 509 -21.57 -27.70 -4.09
CA GLY A 509 -22.04 -29.01 -4.55
C GLY A 509 -21.64 -30.12 -3.56
N GLU A 510 -22.62 -30.75 -2.92
CA GLU A 510 -22.51 -32.03 -2.22
C GLU A 510 -21.87 -33.10 -3.14
N ASN A 511 -20.55 -33.20 -3.22
CA ASN A 511 -19.81 -34.34 -3.82
C ASN A 511 -18.31 -34.27 -3.47
N ALA A 512 -17.98 -34.05 -2.19
CA ALA A 512 -16.60 -34.12 -1.68
C ALA A 512 -16.39 -35.28 -0.68
N ASP A 513 -17.18 -36.34 -0.80
CA ASP A 513 -16.90 -37.65 -0.18
C ASP A 513 -16.91 -38.70 -1.30
N HIS A 514 -15.77 -38.89 -1.97
CA HIS A 514 -15.26 -40.18 -2.48
C HIS A 514 -13.85 -40.08 -3.05
#